data_AF-A0A1S6H7X2-F1
#
_entry.id   AF-A0A1S6H7X2-F1
#
_cell.length_a   1.000
_cell.length_b   1.000
_cell.length_c   1.000
_cell.angle_alpha   90.00
_cell.angle_beta   90.00
_cell.angle_gamma   90.00
#
_symmetry.space_group_name_H-M   'P 1'
#
loop_
_entity.id
_entity.type
_entity.pdbx_description
1 polymer ?
#
loop_
_entity_poly.entity_id
_entity_poly.type
_entity_poly.pdbx_seq_one_letter_code
_entity_poly.pdbx_strand_id
1 'polypeptide(L)'
;MITIIQIILILFAVFAWSRAGLRIKDKEIGVGEFAFWSVIWIGVIIFASLPGILEWISKIFGIARPTDFAVYIGIIVLFYLVFRAYVNLDKQSKEITRLVREIAIKKKK
;
A
#
# COMPACT_ATOMS: atom_id res chain seq x y z
N MET A 1 -7.18 -21.44 18.19
CA MET A 1 -8.55 -20.88 18.07
C MET A 1 -8.44 -19.56 17.33
N ILE A 2 -9.31 -19.31 16.36
CA ILE A 2 -9.33 -18.02 15.64
C ILE A 2 -9.83 -16.96 16.62
N THR A 3 -9.04 -15.90 16.79
CA THR A 3 -9.41 -14.77 17.65
C THR A 3 -10.32 -13.80 16.90
N ILE A 4 -11.20 -13.10 17.62
CA ILE A 4 -12.13 -12.11 17.03
C ILE A 4 -11.37 -11.07 16.19
N ILE A 5 -10.17 -10.68 16.63
CA ILE A 5 -9.35 -9.70 15.92
C ILE A 5 -8.85 -10.23 14.57
N GLN A 6 -8.55 -11.54 14.45
CA GLN A 6 -8.18 -12.15 13.17
C GLN A 6 -9.35 -12.15 12.19
N ILE A 7 -10.58 -12.39 12.65
CA ILE A 7 -11.79 -12.35 11.82
C ILE A 7 -11.99 -10.94 11.24
N ILE A 8 -11.88 -9.92 12.09
CA ILE A 8 -12.01 -8.51 11.68
C ILE A 8 -10.90 -8.13 10.67
N LEU A 9 -9.65 -8.52 10.93
CA LEU A 9 -8.52 -8.24 10.03
C LEU A 9 -8.70 -8.90 8.67
N ILE A 10 -9.15 -10.16 8.62
CA ILE A 10 -9.37 -10.89 7.36
C ILE A 10 -10.52 -10.25 6.58
N LEU A 11 -11.65 -9.94 7.23
CA LEU A 11 -12.77 -9.24 6.59
C LEU A 11 -12.34 -7.89 6.01
N PHE A 12 -11.58 -7.11 6.77
CA PHE A 12 -11.06 -5.82 6.31
C PHE A 12 -10.11 -5.99 5.12
N ALA A 13 -9.20 -6.97 5.16
CA ALA A 13 -8.26 -7.23 4.07
C ALA A 13 -8.97 -7.68 2.78
N VAL A 14 -10.00 -8.54 2.89
CA VAL A 14 -10.82 -8.96 1.74
C VAL A 14 -11.61 -7.79 1.18
N PHE A 15 -12.21 -6.97 2.03
CA PHE A 15 -12.90 -5.75 1.61
C PHE A 15 -11.96 -4.80 0.88
N ALA A 16 -10.79 -4.52 1.45
CA ALA A 16 -9.82 -3.62 0.85
C ALA A 16 -9.24 -4.17 -0.45
N TRP A 17 -9.00 -5.48 -0.55
CA TRP A 17 -8.57 -6.14 -1.78
C TRP A 17 -9.65 -6.06 -2.88
N SER A 18 -10.93 -6.28 -2.53
CA SER A 18 -12.03 -6.12 -3.48
C SER A 18 -12.14 -4.68 -4.02
N ARG A 19 -11.93 -3.67 -3.16
CA ARG A 19 -11.89 -2.26 -3.56
C ARG A 19 -10.72 -1.97 -4.47
N ALA A 20 -9.56 -2.58 -4.25
CA ALA A 20 -8.42 -2.48 -5.16
C ALA A 20 -8.73 -3.09 -6.54
N GLY A 21 -9.45 -4.23 -6.58
CA GLY A 21 -9.88 -4.86 -7.83
C GLY A 21 -10.91 -4.04 -8.61
N LEU A 22 -11.86 -3.39 -7.91
CA LEU A 22 -12.85 -2.50 -8.54
C LEU A 22 -12.19 -1.30 -9.22
N ARG A 23 -11.13 -0.72 -8.63
CA ARG A 23 -10.40 0.42 -9.21
C ARG A 23 -9.64 0.10 -10.51
N ILE A 24 -9.27 -1.17 -10.75
CA ILE A 24 -8.71 -1.57 -12.06
C ILE A 24 -9.78 -1.46 -13.14
N LYS A 25 -11.01 -1.91 -12.82
CA LYS A 25 -12.12 -1.96 -13.76
C LYS A 25 -12.46 -0.55 -14.26
N ASP A 26 -12.28 0.44 -13.41
CA ASP A 26 -12.50 1.85 -13.71
C ASP A 26 -11.32 2.51 -14.47
N LYS A 27 -10.26 1.75 -14.80
CA LYS A 27 -9.01 2.21 -15.46
C LYS A 27 -8.27 3.34 -14.70
N GLU A 28 -8.60 3.56 -13.43
CA GLU A 28 -7.97 4.59 -12.59
C GLU A 28 -6.56 4.20 -12.13
N ILE A 29 -6.26 2.89 -12.10
CA ILE A 29 -4.96 2.35 -11.71
C ILE A 29 -4.37 1.44 -12.79
N GLY A 30 -3.05 1.50 -12.96
CA GLY A 30 -2.33 0.60 -13.85
C GLY A 30 -2.23 -0.83 -13.31
N VAL A 31 -1.99 -1.81 -14.19
CA VAL A 31 -1.79 -3.23 -13.80
C VAL A 31 -0.68 -3.39 -12.76
N GLY A 32 0.41 -2.61 -12.88
CA GLY A 32 1.50 -2.63 -11.91
C GLY A 32 1.11 -2.11 -10.52
N GLU A 33 0.20 -1.13 -10.44
CA GLU A 33 -0.32 -0.63 -9.17
C GLU A 33 -1.25 -1.64 -8.50
N PHE A 34 -2.08 -2.31 -9.28
CA PHE A 34 -2.91 -3.38 -8.76
C PHE A 34 -2.10 -4.57 -8.26
N ALA A 35 -1.08 -4.99 -9.00
CA ALA A 35 -0.18 -6.06 -8.58
C ALA A 35 0.50 -5.70 -7.24
N PHE A 36 0.98 -4.46 -7.12
CA PHE A 36 1.58 -3.94 -5.88
C PHE A 36 0.59 -3.98 -4.70
N TRP A 37 -0.63 -3.47 -4.87
CA TRP A 37 -1.65 -3.50 -3.81
C TRP A 37 -2.08 -4.92 -3.46
N SER A 38 -2.17 -5.82 -4.44
CA SER A 38 -2.49 -7.23 -4.23
C SER A 38 -1.43 -7.92 -3.36
N VAL A 39 -0.14 -7.66 -3.60
CA VAL A 39 0.95 -8.20 -2.76
C VAL A 39 0.81 -7.75 -1.31
N ILE A 40 0.50 -6.46 -1.07
CA ILE A 40 0.30 -5.94 0.29
C ILE A 40 -0.88 -6.64 0.98
N TRP A 41 -2.05 -6.70 0.34
CA TRP A 41 -3.24 -7.29 0.95
C TRP A 41 -3.12 -8.80 1.16
N ILE A 42 -2.51 -9.53 0.22
CA ILE A 42 -2.20 -10.95 0.37
C ILE A 42 -1.23 -11.16 1.55
N GLY A 43 -0.20 -10.32 1.67
CA GLY A 43 0.72 -10.34 2.81
C GLY A 43 -0.02 -10.18 4.14
N VAL A 44 -0.93 -9.20 4.25
CA VAL A 44 -1.74 -8.98 5.45
C VAL A 44 -2.60 -10.21 5.79
N ILE A 45 -3.24 -10.84 4.80
CA ILE A 45 -4.06 -12.05 5.01
C ILE A 45 -3.19 -13.21 5.52
N ILE A 46 -2.01 -13.42 4.94
CA ILE A 46 -1.08 -14.48 5.37
C ILE A 46 -0.62 -14.25 6.81
N PHE A 47 -0.19 -13.03 7.14
CA PHE A 47 0.24 -12.68 8.49
C PHE A 47 -0.90 -12.80 9.52
N ALA A 48 -2.12 -12.42 9.16
CA ALA A 48 -3.28 -12.56 10.04
C ALA A 48 -3.69 -14.03 10.27
N SER A 49 -3.59 -14.87 9.25
CA SER A 49 -4.05 -16.27 9.27
C SER A 49 -3.05 -17.23 9.94
N LEU A 50 -1.75 -16.91 9.89
CA LEU A 50 -0.68 -17.77 10.39
C LEU A 50 0.18 -17.03 11.44
N PRO A 51 -0.26 -16.97 12.71
CA PRO A 51 0.50 -16.31 13.77
C PRO A 51 1.88 -16.95 14.00
N GLY A 52 2.03 -18.24 13.67
CA GLY A 52 3.31 -18.95 13.77
C GLY A 52 4.43 -18.38 12.88
N ILE A 53 4.08 -17.68 11.78
CA ILE A 53 5.07 -16.99 10.93
C ILE A 53 5.66 -15.79 11.69
N LEU A 54 4.81 -14.99 12.32
CA LEU A 54 5.26 -13.85 13.11
C LEU A 54 6.08 -14.31 14.33
N GLU A 55 5.70 -15.41 14.96
CA GLU A 55 6.50 -16.02 16.05
C GLU A 55 7.88 -16.47 15.57
N TRP A 56 7.96 -17.18 14.42
CA TRP A 56 9.23 -17.63 13.86
C TRP A 56 10.14 -16.45 13.48
N ILE A 57 9.58 -15.44 12.81
CA ILE A 57 10.33 -14.23 12.44
C ILE A 57 10.77 -13.46 13.69
N SER A 58 9.91 -13.31 14.70
CA SER A 58 10.26 -12.61 15.94
C SER A 58 11.45 -13.26 16.66
N LYS A 59 11.56 -14.59 16.63
CA LYS A 59 12.71 -15.33 17.19
C LYS A 59 14.01 -15.06 16.41
N ILE A 60 13.95 -14.94 15.10
CA ILE A 60 15.12 -14.65 14.25
C ILE A 60 15.61 -13.22 14.46
N PHE A 61 14.68 -12.26 14.52
CA PHE A 61 15.00 -10.84 14.65
C PHE A 61 15.21 -10.40 16.11
N GLY A 62 15.06 -11.30 17.09
CA GLY A 62 15.25 -11.01 18.52
C GLY A 62 14.17 -10.09 19.12
N ILE A 63 12.97 -10.06 18.53
CA ILE A 63 11.87 -9.19 18.97
C ILE A 63 10.99 -9.97 19.95
N ALA A 64 10.83 -9.44 21.17
CA ALA A 64 10.10 -10.10 22.24
C ALA A 64 8.59 -10.25 21.96
N ARG A 65 8.02 -9.41 21.09
CA ARG A 65 6.59 -9.40 20.75
C ARG A 65 6.37 -9.49 19.23
N PRO A 66 5.74 -10.55 18.73
CA PRO A 66 5.47 -10.71 17.30
C PRO A 66 4.64 -9.55 16.69
N THR A 67 3.81 -8.91 17.50
CA THR A 67 3.03 -7.73 17.12
C THR A 67 3.90 -6.53 16.78
N ASP A 68 5.02 -6.33 17.48
CA ASP A 68 5.87 -5.15 17.33
C ASP A 68 6.62 -5.22 15.99
N PHE A 69 6.97 -6.44 15.56
CA PHE A 69 7.52 -6.67 14.23
C PHE A 69 6.56 -6.25 13.11
N ALA A 70 5.27 -6.60 13.23
CA ALA A 70 4.25 -6.19 12.28
C ALA A 70 4.12 -4.66 12.21
N VAL A 71 4.20 -3.99 13.38
CA VAL A 71 4.17 -2.52 13.47
C VAL A 71 5.39 -1.92 12.77
N TYR A 72 6.60 -2.42 13.01
CA TYR A 72 7.81 -1.91 12.35
C TYR A 72 7.77 -2.06 10.83
N ILE A 73 7.37 -3.24 10.33
CA ILE A 73 7.17 -3.43 8.88
C ILE A 73 6.10 -2.47 8.37
N GLY A 74 4.98 -2.33 9.08
CA GLY A 74 3.90 -1.42 8.71
C GLY A 74 4.39 0.02 8.58
N ILE A 75 5.19 0.50 9.53
CA ILE A 75 5.79 1.84 9.49
C ILE A 75 6.71 2.00 8.28
N ILE A 76 7.60 1.04 8.01
CA ILE A 76 8.52 1.08 6.85
C ILE A 76 7.73 1.14 5.54
N VAL A 77 6.71 0.29 5.39
CA VAL A 77 5.85 0.26 4.21
C VAL A 77 5.09 1.59 4.07
N LEU A 78 4.53 2.12 5.16
CA LEU A 78 3.83 3.41 5.14
C LEU A 78 4.76 4.55 4.72
N PHE A 79 5.98 4.63 5.26
CA PHE A 79 6.96 5.64 4.85
C PHE A 79 7.28 5.55 3.35
N TYR A 80 7.47 4.34 2.83
CA TYR A 80 7.69 4.13 1.40
C TYR A 80 6.49 4.59 0.55
N LEU A 81 5.26 4.29 0.99
CA LEU A 81 4.04 4.74 0.30
C LEU A 81 3.90 6.25 0.31
N VAL A 82 4.17 6.91 1.44
CA VAL A 82 4.17 8.37 1.57
C VAL A 82 5.22 8.99 0.65
N PHE A 83 6.43 8.43 0.62
CA PHE A 83 7.49 8.87 -0.28
C PHE A 83 7.08 8.74 -1.75
N ARG A 84 6.50 7.59 -2.14
CA ARG A 84 5.98 7.37 -3.50
C ARG A 84 4.89 8.39 -3.85
N ALA A 85 3.97 8.67 -2.92
CA ALA A 85 2.93 9.66 -3.11
C ALA A 85 3.53 11.07 -3.32
N TYR A 86 4.52 11.44 -2.51
CA TYR A 86 5.25 12.71 -2.66
C TYR A 86 5.90 12.84 -4.04
N VAL A 87 6.60 11.81 -4.52
CA VAL A 87 7.21 11.80 -5.86
C VAL A 87 6.16 11.97 -6.97
N ASN A 88 5.02 11.31 -6.84
CA ASN A 88 3.92 11.45 -7.80
C ASN A 88 3.30 12.86 -7.80
N LEU A 89 3.18 13.50 -6.63
CA LEU A 89 2.72 14.88 -6.50
C LEU A 89 3.70 15.88 -7.13
N ASP A 90 5.00 15.68 -6.95
CA ASP A 90 6.04 16.53 -7.56
C ASP A 90 6.01 16.41 -9.09
N LYS A 91 5.85 15.20 -9.63
CA LYS A 91 5.70 14.98 -11.09
C LYS A 91 4.48 15.71 -11.64
N GLN A 92 3.32 15.58 -10.99
CA GLN A 92 2.11 16.29 -11.40
C GLN A 92 2.30 17.81 -11.37
N SER A 93 2.96 18.33 -10.33
CA SER A 93 3.25 19.77 -10.22
C SER A 93 4.14 20.27 -11.36
N LYS A 94 5.13 19.48 -11.77
CA LYS A 94 5.99 19.78 -12.94
C LYS A 94 5.22 19.75 -14.26
N GLU A 95 4.34 18.77 -14.45
CA GLU A 95 3.49 18.66 -15.64
C GLU A 95 2.53 19.85 -15.76
N ILE A 96 1.86 20.23 -14.66
CA ILE A 96 1.00 21.43 -14.62
C ILE A 96 1.81 22.67 -14.98
N THR A 97 2.99 22.85 -14.40
CA THR A 97 3.86 24.00 -14.70
C THR A 97 4.24 24.05 -16.18
N ARG A 98 4.57 22.90 -16.78
CA ARG A 98 4.87 22.80 -18.21
C ARG A 98 3.67 23.15 -19.07
N LEU A 99 2.50 22.62 -18.77
CA LEU A 99 1.25 22.90 -19.47
C LEU A 99 0.91 24.39 -19.44
N VAL A 100 1.00 25.02 -18.26
CA VAL A 100 0.74 26.47 -18.12
C VAL A 100 1.72 27.29 -18.97
N ARG A 101 3.01 26.91 -19.00
CA ARG A 101 4.01 27.59 -19.84
C ARG A 101 3.71 27.43 -21.34
N GLU A 102 3.35 26.23 -21.79
CA GLU A 102 2.98 25.98 -23.19
C GLU A 102 1.74 26.79 -23.60
N ILE A 103 0.71 26.86 -22.74
CA ILE A 103 -0.48 27.68 -22.95
C ILE A 103 -0.13 29.18 -23.04
N ALA A 104 0.73 29.68 -22.15
CA ALA A 104 1.14 31.08 -22.13
C ALA A 104 1.92 31.48 -23.41
N ILE A 105 2.83 30.62 -23.87
CA ILE A 105 3.57 30.84 -25.13
C ILE A 105 2.61 30.84 -26.32
N LYS A 106 1.66 29.89 -26.35
CA LYS A 106 0.67 29.79 -27.44
C LYS A 106 -0.28 30.98 -27.50
N LYS A 107 -0.65 31.59 -26.36
CA LYS A 107 -1.48 32.80 -26.29
C LYS A 107 -0.75 34.09 -26.68
N LYS A 108 0.59 34.10 -26.64
CA LYS A 108 1.41 35.27 -27.00
C LYS A 108 1.70 35.35 -28.51
N LYS A 109 1.55 34.25 -29.24
CA LYS A 109 1.53 34.19 -30.70
C LYS A 109 0.13 34.49 -31.23
#